data_AF-A0A0R0GII9-F1
#
_entry.id   AF-A0A0R0GII9-F1
#
_cell.length_a   1.000
_cell.length_b   1.000
_cell.length_c   1.000
_cell.angle_alpha   90.00
_cell.angle_beta   90.00
_cell.angle_gamma   90.00
#
_symmetry.space_group_name_H-M   'P 1'
#
loop_
_entity.id
_entity.type
_entity.pdbx_description
1 polymer ?
#
loop_
_entity_poly.entity_id
_entity_poly.type
_entity_poly.pdbx_seq_one_letter_code
_entity_poly.pdbx_strand_id
1 'polypeptide(L)'
;MDAHVVRKRRRDEEEEEELEQAFFIIVSVATMLLGAMTWYHNNVSIDLEGSSSATRKNIHPSKSGEKEGMISSMKEVVESLKEFVEVIKKKMENKKKMEIKEAQEVIHEVVNELDNIPNFNGALRHREIDWLTENPIKFEIIKALPLYEKEDHISSFMP
;
A
#
# COMPACT_ATOMS: atom_id res chain seq x y z
N MET A 1 -3.91 -17.12 20.88
CA MET A 1 -3.47 -16.28 19.74
C MET A 1 -2.44 -17.10 19.00
N ASP A 2 -2.80 -17.63 17.83
CA ASP A 2 -1.99 -18.65 17.16
C ASP A 2 -0.67 -18.08 16.64
N ALA A 3 0.38 -18.90 16.65
CA ALA A 3 1.68 -18.54 16.10
C ALA A 3 1.59 -18.06 14.65
N HIS A 4 0.59 -18.54 13.89
CA HIS A 4 0.28 -18.10 12.54
C HIS A 4 -0.11 -16.61 12.48
N VAL A 5 -0.99 -16.16 13.38
CA VAL A 5 -1.45 -14.76 13.44
C VAL A 5 -0.30 -13.81 13.80
N VAL A 6 0.54 -14.18 14.77
CA VAL A 6 1.68 -13.35 15.19
C VAL A 6 2.73 -13.23 14.09
N ARG A 7 3.10 -14.36 13.45
CA ARG A 7 4.07 -14.35 12.35
C ARG A 7 3.57 -13.56 11.16
N LYS A 8 2.27 -13.61 10.89
CA LYS A 8 1.63 -12.87 9.81
C LYS A 8 1.65 -11.35 10.08
N ARG A 9 1.20 -10.91 11.25
CA ARG A 9 1.22 -9.49 11.62
C ARG A 9 2.60 -8.86 11.45
N ARG A 10 3.66 -9.59 11.82
CA ARG A 10 5.04 -9.13 11.61
C ARG A 10 5.41 -8.94 10.14
N ARG A 11 4.95 -9.83 9.25
CA ARG A 11 5.17 -9.68 7.80
C ARG A 11 4.39 -8.50 7.24
N ASP A 12 3.15 -8.31 7.68
CA ASP A 12 2.30 -7.22 7.20
C ASP A 12 2.87 -5.85 7.60
N GLU A 13 3.40 -5.74 8.83
CA GLU A 13 4.13 -4.56 9.35
C GLU A 13 5.44 -4.32 8.57
N GLU A 14 6.26 -5.35 8.37
CA GLU A 14 7.51 -5.25 7.58
C GLU A 14 7.25 -4.82 6.13
N GLU A 15 6.21 -5.37 5.49
CA GLU A 15 5.83 -4.98 4.13
C GLU A 15 5.27 -3.55 4.05
N GLU A 16 4.58 -3.06 5.07
CA GLU A 16 4.10 -1.69 5.16
C GLU A 16 5.27 -0.71 5.32
N GLU A 17 6.22 -1.01 6.19
CA GLU A 17 7.45 -0.24 6.36
C GLU A 17 8.25 -0.14 5.04
N GLU A 18 8.37 -1.23 4.29
CA GLU A 18 9.01 -1.23 2.97
C GLU A 18 8.27 -0.32 1.96
N LEU A 19 6.93 -0.32 1.97
CA LEU A 19 6.14 0.54 1.09
C LEU A 19 6.25 2.02 1.48
N GLU A 20 6.24 2.33 2.77
CA GLU A 20 6.48 3.69 3.27
C GLU A 20 7.87 4.19 2.89
N GLN A 21 8.89 3.34 3.05
CA GLN A 21 10.25 3.65 2.65
C GLN A 21 10.34 3.88 1.13
N ALA A 22 9.72 3.03 0.33
CA ALA A 22 9.65 3.19 -1.12
C ALA A 22 8.98 4.50 -1.53
N PHE A 23 7.85 4.84 -0.90
CA PHE A 23 7.15 6.09 -1.14
C PHE A 23 8.02 7.30 -0.77
N PHE A 24 8.68 7.25 0.39
CA PHE A 24 9.60 8.29 0.83
C PHE A 24 10.77 8.48 -0.15
N ILE A 25 11.35 7.39 -0.65
CA ILE A 25 12.41 7.45 -1.67
C ILE A 25 11.90 8.11 -2.95
N ILE A 26 10.73 7.70 -3.46
CA ILE A 26 10.17 8.28 -4.69
C ILE A 26 9.93 9.79 -4.52
N VAL A 27 9.30 10.22 -3.41
CA VAL A 27 9.03 11.63 -3.14
C VAL A 27 10.34 12.42 -3.00
N SER A 28 11.33 11.85 -2.32
CA SER A 28 12.65 12.45 -2.14
C SER A 28 13.38 12.64 -3.48
N VAL A 29 13.39 11.62 -4.35
CA VAL A 29 13.99 11.72 -5.69
C VAL A 29 13.24 12.74 -6.55
N ALA A 30 11.90 12.71 -6.55
CA ALA A 30 11.09 13.66 -7.32
C ALA A 30 11.31 15.12 -6.87
N THR A 31 11.41 15.36 -5.55
CA THR A 31 11.69 16.70 -5.00
C THR A 31 13.11 17.16 -5.27
N MET A 32 14.10 16.27 -5.19
CA MET A 32 15.48 16.56 -5.61
C MET A 32 15.56 16.96 -7.09
N LEU A 33 14.89 16.20 -7.97
CA LEU A 33 14.84 16.49 -9.41
C LEU A 33 14.13 17.83 -9.68
N LEU A 34 13.00 18.10 -9.00
CA LEU A 34 12.30 19.37 -9.13
C LEU A 34 13.15 20.55 -8.64
N GLY A 35 13.88 20.37 -7.55
CA GLY A 35 14.82 21.37 -7.03
C GLY A 35 15.96 21.64 -8.01
N ALA A 36 16.56 20.59 -8.57
CA ALA A 36 17.60 20.72 -9.59
C ALA A 36 17.09 21.44 -10.86
N MET A 37 15.88 21.10 -11.30
CA MET A 37 15.23 21.75 -12.45
C MET A 37 14.93 23.22 -12.18
N THR A 38 14.40 23.55 -11.00
CA THR A 38 14.12 24.93 -10.59
C THR A 38 15.41 25.74 -10.50
N TRP A 39 16.47 25.16 -9.92
CA TRP A 39 17.79 25.78 -9.83
C TRP A 39 18.39 26.03 -11.23
N TYR A 40 18.30 25.04 -12.11
CA TYR A 40 18.77 25.17 -13.49
C TYR A 40 18.01 26.27 -14.24
N HIS A 41 16.68 26.28 -14.14
CA HIS A 41 15.85 27.31 -14.77
C HIS A 41 16.19 28.71 -14.24
N ASN A 42 16.32 28.88 -12.92
CA ASN A 42 16.60 30.20 -12.34
C ASN A 42 17.99 30.71 -12.75
N ASN A 43 19.05 29.91 -12.64
CA ASN A 43 20.40 30.41 -12.94
C ASN A 43 20.67 30.58 -14.44
N VAL A 44 20.17 29.68 -15.29
CA VAL A 44 20.36 29.80 -16.74
C VAL A 44 19.47 30.90 -17.34
N SER A 45 18.28 31.16 -16.78
CA SER A 45 17.40 32.24 -17.27
C SER A 45 17.83 33.61 -16.77
N ILE A 46 18.30 33.73 -15.52
CA ILE A 46 18.78 35.01 -14.96
C ILE A 46 20.03 35.51 -15.70
N ASP A 47 20.92 34.61 -16.10
CA ASP A 47 22.06 34.99 -16.94
C ASP A 47 21.62 35.54 -18.31
N LEU A 48 20.42 35.23 -18.81
CA LEU A 48 19.90 35.76 -20.07
C LEU A 48 19.24 37.15 -19.90
N GLU A 49 18.52 37.38 -18.80
CA GLU A 49 17.83 38.66 -18.53
C GLU A 49 18.79 39.73 -17.95
N GLY A 50 19.76 39.33 -17.12
CA GLY A 50 20.71 40.22 -16.46
C GLY A 50 21.88 40.70 -17.33
N SER A 51 22.17 40.03 -18.45
CA SER A 51 23.33 40.33 -19.30
C SER A 51 23.10 41.42 -20.35
N SER A 52 22.01 42.19 -20.27
CA SER A 52 21.88 43.41 -21.09
C SER A 52 22.75 44.58 -20.60
N SER A 53 23.47 44.45 -19.48
CA SER A 53 24.32 45.52 -18.94
C SER A 53 25.74 45.04 -18.59
N ALA A 54 26.67 45.29 -19.51
CA ALA A 54 28.08 45.55 -19.28
C ALA A 54 28.81 44.71 -18.20
N THR A 55 29.21 43.47 -18.51
CA THR A 55 30.57 42.94 -18.33
C THR A 55 30.64 41.58 -19.00
N ARG A 56 31.39 41.53 -20.10
CA ARG A 56 31.64 40.36 -20.95
C ARG A 56 32.49 39.34 -20.19
N LYS A 57 31.90 38.61 -19.25
CA LYS A 57 32.50 37.38 -18.72
C LYS A 57 32.17 36.29 -19.74
N ASN A 58 33.18 35.59 -20.22
CA ASN A 58 33.06 34.53 -21.19
C ASN A 58 32.17 33.40 -20.63
N ILE A 59 30.86 33.46 -20.84
CA ILE A 59 30.01 32.29 -20.73
C ILE A 59 30.40 31.44 -21.93
N HIS A 60 31.35 30.53 -21.72
CA HIS A 60 31.61 29.46 -22.68
C HIS A 60 30.29 28.68 -22.78
N PRO A 61 29.57 28.71 -23.92
CA PRO A 61 28.39 27.88 -24.05
C PRO A 61 28.83 26.44 -23.82
N SER A 62 28.27 25.78 -22.79
CA SER A 62 28.58 24.37 -22.54
C SER A 62 28.35 23.60 -23.84
N LYS A 63 29.33 22.75 -24.20
CA LYS A 63 29.30 21.97 -25.45
C LYS A 63 27.95 21.26 -25.52
N SER A 64 27.28 21.33 -26.67
CA SER A 64 25.97 20.70 -26.90
C SER A 64 25.90 19.24 -26.44
N GLY A 65 27.02 18.51 -26.50
CA GLY A 65 27.13 17.13 -26.00
C GLY A 65 26.88 16.94 -24.50
N GLU A 66 27.08 17.95 -23.66
CA GLU A 66 26.78 17.87 -22.22
C GLU A 66 25.26 17.84 -21.98
N LYS A 67 24.48 18.60 -22.77
CA LYS A 67 23.01 18.60 -22.71
C LYS A 67 22.42 17.26 -23.17
N GLU A 68 22.95 16.68 -24.24
CA GLU A 68 22.53 15.36 -24.73
C GLU A 68 22.81 14.26 -23.72
N GLY A 69 23.99 14.29 -23.07
CA GLY A 69 24.35 13.37 -21.99
C GLY A 69 23.38 13.48 -20.80
N MET A 70 23.06 14.70 -20.36
CA MET A 70 22.08 14.94 -19.29
C MET A 70 20.69 14.38 -19.63
N ILE A 71 20.21 14.59 -20.86
CA ILE A 71 18.91 14.07 -21.32
C ILE A 71 18.91 12.53 -21.30
N SER A 72 20.00 11.89 -21.73
CA SER A 72 20.12 10.42 -21.70
C SER A 72 20.12 9.88 -20.26
N SER A 73 20.90 10.47 -19.35
CA SER A 73 20.90 10.07 -17.94
C SER A 73 19.55 10.27 -17.29
N MET A 74 18.86 11.38 -17.57
CA MET A 74 17.52 11.62 -17.05
C MET A 74 16.51 10.60 -17.57
N LYS A 75 16.59 10.22 -18.85
CA LYS A 75 15.74 9.17 -19.42
C LYS A 75 15.93 7.85 -18.67
N GLU A 76 17.17 7.47 -18.37
CA GLU A 76 17.47 6.26 -17.59
C GLU A 76 16.87 6.33 -16.18
N VAL A 77 17.01 7.48 -15.48
CA VAL A 77 16.40 7.70 -14.16
C VAL A 77 14.87 7.58 -14.23
N VAL A 78 14.23 8.14 -15.26
CA VAL A 78 12.77 8.07 -15.44
C VAL A 78 12.30 6.64 -15.71
N GLU A 79 13.01 5.88 -16.55
CA GLU A 79 12.67 4.47 -16.81
C GLU A 79 12.89 3.60 -15.55
N SER A 80 13.98 3.83 -14.80
CA SER A 80 14.22 3.14 -13.53
C SER A 80 13.13 3.44 -12.49
N LEU A 81 12.70 4.71 -12.39
CA LEU A 81 11.58 5.10 -11.53
C LEU A 81 10.27 4.44 -11.96
N LYS A 82 10.02 4.34 -13.27
CA LYS A 82 8.82 3.69 -13.81
C LYS A 82 8.79 2.20 -13.48
N GLU A 83 9.90 1.49 -13.67
CA GLU A 83 10.03 0.08 -13.28
C GLU A 83 9.80 -0.10 -11.78
N PHE A 84 10.41 0.76 -10.95
CA PHE A 84 10.21 0.73 -9.51
C PHE A 84 8.75 0.93 -9.11
N VAL A 85 8.06 1.93 -9.68
CA VAL A 85 6.63 2.17 -9.44
C VAL A 85 5.77 0.97 -9.84
N GLU A 86 6.10 0.29 -10.95
CA GLU A 86 5.38 -0.90 -11.38
C GLU A 86 5.55 -2.07 -10.40
N VAL A 87 6.77 -2.28 -9.89
CA VAL A 87 7.06 -3.28 -8.85
C VAL A 87 6.25 -3.00 -7.58
N ILE A 88 6.24 -1.75 -7.12
CA ILE A 88 5.48 -1.34 -5.93
C ILE A 88 3.98 -1.52 -6.15
N LYS A 89 3.44 -1.10 -7.29
CA LYS A 89 2.02 -1.28 -7.64
C LYS A 89 1.63 -2.76 -7.61
N LYS A 90 2.44 -3.62 -8.23
CA LYS A 90 2.20 -5.07 -8.23
C LYS A 90 2.24 -5.65 -6.82
N LYS A 91 3.16 -5.19 -5.97
CA LYS A 91 3.24 -5.61 -4.57
C LYS A 91 1.98 -5.21 -3.79
N MET A 92 1.50 -3.98 -3.94
CA MET A 92 0.25 -3.51 -3.32
C MET A 92 -0.98 -4.27 -3.80
N GLU A 93 -1.09 -4.55 -5.11
CA GLU A 93 -2.19 -5.35 -5.66
C GLU A 93 -2.20 -6.78 -5.10
N ASN A 94 -1.02 -7.39 -4.95
CA ASN A 94 -0.89 -8.72 -4.36
C ASN A 94 -1.25 -8.72 -2.87
N LYS A 95 -0.83 -7.71 -2.10
CA LYS A 95 -1.21 -7.53 -0.68
C LYS A 95 -2.73 -7.45 -0.54
N LYS A 96 -3.39 -6.58 -1.33
CA LYS A 96 -4.85 -6.46 -1.33
C LYS A 96 -5.55 -7.78 -1.68
N LYS A 97 -5.02 -8.54 -2.65
CA LYS A 97 -5.56 -9.87 -2.98
C LYS A 97 -5.40 -10.86 -1.83
N MET A 98 -4.28 -10.80 -1.11
CA MET A 98 -4.04 -11.65 0.06
C MET A 98 -5.00 -11.31 1.21
N GLU A 99 -5.17 -10.03 1.55
CA GLU A 99 -6.11 -9.58 2.57
C GLU A 99 -7.55 -10.01 2.25
N ILE A 100 -7.97 -9.85 0.99
CA ILE A 100 -9.30 -10.30 0.53
C ILE A 100 -9.42 -11.82 0.67
N LYS A 101 -8.40 -12.58 0.27
CA LYS A 101 -8.42 -14.04 0.35
C LYS A 101 -8.56 -14.52 1.81
N GLU A 102 -7.88 -13.86 2.72
CA GLU A 102 -7.93 -14.22 4.15
C GLU A 102 -9.26 -13.82 4.78
N ALA A 103 -9.80 -12.64 4.44
CA ALA A 103 -11.15 -12.27 4.84
C ALA A 103 -12.18 -13.27 4.29
N GLN A 104 -12.02 -13.70 3.04
CA GLN A 104 -12.86 -14.75 2.44
C GLN A 104 -12.74 -16.08 3.17
N GLU A 105 -11.54 -16.48 3.62
CA GLU A 105 -11.33 -17.71 4.40
C GLU A 105 -12.06 -17.66 5.74
N VAL A 106 -11.95 -16.55 6.47
CA VAL A 106 -12.68 -16.34 7.74
C VAL A 106 -14.19 -16.35 7.51
N ILE A 107 -14.68 -15.61 6.51
CA ILE A 107 -16.11 -15.59 6.17
C ILE A 107 -16.60 -16.99 5.80
N HIS A 108 -15.81 -17.75 5.02
CA HIS A 108 -16.16 -19.11 4.65
C HIS A 108 -16.21 -20.05 5.85
N GLU A 109 -15.28 -19.92 6.80
CA GLU A 109 -15.28 -20.68 8.05
C GLU A 109 -16.53 -20.36 8.89
N VAL A 110 -16.84 -19.07 9.06
CA VAL A 110 -18.04 -18.61 9.78
C VAL A 110 -19.31 -19.13 9.12
N VAL A 111 -19.43 -19.01 7.81
CA VAL A 111 -20.58 -19.50 7.04
C VAL A 111 -20.75 -21.01 7.22
N ASN A 112 -19.67 -21.78 7.08
CA ASN A 112 -19.70 -23.22 7.24
C ASN A 112 -20.10 -23.62 8.67
N GLU A 113 -19.64 -22.87 9.67
CA GLU A 113 -20.00 -23.10 11.07
C GLU A 113 -21.50 -22.85 11.34
N LEU A 114 -22.04 -21.75 10.79
CA LEU A 114 -23.46 -21.41 10.91
C LEU A 114 -24.36 -22.41 10.17
N ASP A 115 -23.93 -22.90 9.00
CA ASP A 115 -24.69 -23.88 8.21
C ASP A 115 -24.83 -25.23 8.93
N ASN A 116 -23.96 -25.53 9.91
CA ASN A 116 -24.05 -26.74 10.73
C ASN A 116 -25.03 -26.61 11.92
N ILE A 117 -25.61 -25.43 12.16
CA ILE A 117 -26.54 -25.21 13.27
C ILE A 117 -27.96 -25.61 12.83
N PRO A 118 -28.58 -26.64 13.45
CA PRO A 118 -29.78 -27.29 12.91
C PRO A 118 -31.05 -26.41 12.89
N ASN A 119 -31.14 -25.38 13.73
CA ASN A 119 -32.32 -24.50 13.84
C ASN A 119 -32.02 -23.03 13.50
N PHE A 120 -30.86 -22.75 12.90
CA PHE A 120 -30.38 -21.39 12.73
C PHE A 120 -31.38 -20.47 12.01
N ASN A 121 -31.84 -19.43 12.71
CA ASN A 121 -32.72 -18.43 12.13
C ASN A 121 -31.99 -17.58 11.08
N GLY A 122 -32.20 -17.91 9.80
CA GLY A 122 -31.59 -17.20 8.69
C GLY A 122 -32.01 -15.73 8.52
N ALA A 123 -33.00 -15.23 9.26
CA ALA A 123 -33.49 -13.84 9.14
C ALA A 123 -32.41 -12.80 9.46
N LEU A 124 -31.47 -13.14 10.34
CA LEU A 124 -30.38 -12.25 10.75
C LEU A 124 -29.02 -12.66 10.19
N ARG A 125 -28.96 -13.68 9.31
CA ARG A 125 -27.72 -14.38 8.91
C ARG A 125 -26.58 -13.45 8.51
N HIS A 126 -26.88 -12.39 7.77
CA HIS A 126 -25.90 -11.39 7.36
C HIS A 126 -25.27 -10.67 8.57
N ARG A 127 -26.09 -10.28 9.55
CA ARG A 127 -25.68 -9.63 10.80
C ARG A 127 -24.87 -10.58 11.69
N GLU A 128 -25.25 -11.86 11.78
CA GLU A 128 -24.43 -12.87 12.47
C GLU A 128 -23.05 -13.02 11.83
N ILE A 129 -22.98 -13.11 10.50
CA ILE A 129 -21.72 -13.27 9.77
C ILE A 129 -20.81 -12.06 10.01
N ASP A 130 -21.32 -10.84 9.83
CA ASP A 130 -20.56 -9.61 10.04
C ASP A 130 -20.03 -9.57 11.48
N TRP A 131 -20.90 -9.84 12.46
CA TRP A 131 -20.54 -9.81 13.86
C TRP A 131 -19.51 -10.88 14.25
N LEU A 132 -19.66 -12.13 13.80
CA LEU A 132 -18.70 -13.21 14.08
C LEU A 132 -17.35 -12.94 13.43
N THR A 133 -17.34 -12.38 12.21
CA THR A 133 -16.11 -12.00 11.48
C THR A 133 -15.36 -10.88 12.20
N GLU A 134 -16.08 -9.91 12.77
CA GLU A 134 -15.50 -8.83 13.58
C GLU A 134 -15.06 -9.26 14.99
N ASN A 135 -15.56 -10.40 15.49
CA ASN A 135 -15.33 -10.88 16.85
C ASN A 135 -14.70 -12.29 16.87
N PRO A 136 -13.43 -12.47 16.44
CA PRO A 136 -12.81 -13.80 16.30
C PRO A 136 -12.78 -14.61 17.60
N ILE A 137 -12.60 -13.96 18.76
CA ILE A 137 -12.63 -14.65 20.06
C ILE A 137 -14.02 -15.26 20.31
N LYS A 138 -15.09 -14.55 19.97
CA LYS A 138 -16.45 -15.05 20.13
C LYS A 138 -16.73 -16.18 19.13
N PHE A 139 -16.20 -16.07 17.91
CA PHE A 139 -16.28 -17.14 16.94
C PHE A 139 -15.58 -18.43 17.43
N GLU A 140 -14.39 -18.35 18.02
CA GLU A 140 -13.72 -19.51 18.63
C GLU A 140 -14.55 -20.14 19.76
N ILE A 141 -15.22 -19.32 20.59
CA ILE A 141 -16.13 -19.81 21.63
C ILE A 141 -17.30 -20.59 20.99
N ILE A 142 -17.93 -20.03 19.95
CA ILE A 142 -19.04 -20.70 19.23
C ILE A 142 -18.59 -22.04 18.64
N LYS A 143 -17.39 -22.12 18.05
CA LYS A 143 -16.83 -23.38 17.51
C LYS A 143 -16.68 -24.46 18.59
N ALA A 144 -16.28 -24.06 19.81
CA ALA A 144 -16.06 -24.98 20.92
C ALA A 144 -17.35 -25.51 21.57
N LEU A 145 -18.51 -24.90 21.28
CA LEU A 145 -19.79 -25.30 21.88
C LEU A 145 -20.41 -26.53 21.19
N PRO A 146 -21.22 -27.32 21.91
CA PRO A 146 -22.09 -28.32 21.30
C PRO A 146 -23.06 -27.69 20.29
N LEU A 147 -23.38 -28.40 19.20
CA LEU A 147 -24.23 -27.88 18.11
C LEU A 147 -25.57 -27.29 18.58
N TYR A 148 -26.18 -27.87 19.62
CA TYR A 148 -27.47 -27.44 20.15
C TYR A 148 -27.39 -26.21 21.08
N GLU A 149 -26.19 -25.75 21.46
CA GLU A 149 -25.99 -24.57 22.32
C GLU A 149 -25.57 -23.31 21.53
N LYS A 150 -25.19 -23.48 20.26
CA LYS A 150 -24.61 -22.40 19.44
C LYS A 150 -25.60 -21.28 19.15
N GLU A 151 -26.83 -21.61 18.79
CA GLU A 151 -27.86 -20.62 18.45
C GLU A 151 -28.22 -19.73 19.63
N ASP A 152 -28.43 -20.32 20.82
CA ASP A 152 -28.72 -19.59 22.05
C ASP A 152 -27.57 -18.64 22.41
N HIS A 153 -26.32 -19.10 22.27
CA HIS A 153 -25.15 -18.27 22.53
C HIS A 153 -25.03 -17.12 21.53
N ILE A 154 -25.17 -17.36 20.23
CA ILE A 154 -25.15 -16.30 19.20
C ILE A 154 -26.20 -15.24 19.52
N SER A 155 -27.43 -15.68 19.80
CA SER A 155 -28.54 -14.80 20.16
C SER A 155 -28.26 -13.98 21.44
N SER A 156 -27.56 -14.57 22.42
CA SER A 156 -27.23 -13.89 23.68
C SER A 156 -26.19 -12.78 23.53
N PHE A 157 -25.31 -12.89 22.53
CA PHE A 157 -24.20 -11.96 22.35
C PHE A 157 -24.50 -10.83 21.35
N MET A 158 -25.51 -11.01 20.50
CA MET A 158 -25.89 -10.00 19.53
C MET A 158 -26.75 -8.90 20.18
N PRO A 159 -26.38 -7.62 20.01
CA PRO A 159 -27.16 -6.50 20.52
C PRO A 159 -28.43 -6.20 19.70
#